data_AF-B7VPN0-F1
#
_entry.id   AF-B7VPN0-F1
#
_cell.length_a   1.000
_cell.length_b   1.000
_cell.length_c   1.000
_cell.angle_alpha   90.00
_cell.angle_beta   90.00
_cell.angle_gamma   90.00
#
_symmetry.space_group_name_H-M   'P 1'
#
loop_
_entity.id
_entity.type
_entity.pdbx_description
1 polymer ?
#
loop_
_entity_poly.entity_id
_entity_poly.type
_entity_poly.pdbx_seq_one_letter_code
_entity_poly.pdbx_strand_id
1 'polypeptide(L)' 'MPRFIQILQIILAVVIGAFVGYDLILKGISIFDNKYVTITCALWLIAEIALFVIYKLIEDD' A
#
# COMPACT_ATOMS: atom_id res chain seq x y z
N MET A 1 -12.79 16.70 2.06
CA MET A 1 -12.44 15.62 1.12
C MET A 1 -10.98 15.15 1.24
N PRO A 2 -9.94 16.01 1.33
CA PRO A 2 -8.55 15.54 1.35
C PRO A 2 -8.18 14.67 2.56
N ARG A 3 -8.74 14.98 3.75
CA ARG A 3 -8.50 14.18 4.97
C ARG A 3 -8.95 12.72 4.85
N PHE A 4 -10.01 12.43 4.07
CA PHE A 4 -10.47 11.05 3.90
C PHE A 4 -9.45 10.20 3.14
N ILE A 5 -8.91 10.75 2.05
CA ILE A 5 -7.92 10.07 1.20
C ILE A 5 -6.64 9.83 2.00
N GLN A 6 -6.19 10.83 2.76
CA GLN A 6 -5.01 10.71 3.61
C GLN A 6 -5.16 9.63 4.68
N ILE A 7 -6.33 9.55 5.33
CA ILE A 7 -6.64 8.49 6.31
C ILE A 7 -6.68 7.12 5.61
N LEU A 8 -7.28 7.03 4.43
CA LEU A 8 -7.36 5.78 3.66
C LEU A 8 -5.98 5.25 3.26
N GLN A 9 -5.07 6.12 2.82
CA GLN A 9 -3.67 5.77 2.53
C GLN A 9 -2.95 5.24 3.76
N ILE A 10 -3.09 5.91 4.90
CA ILE A 10 -2.47 5.45 6.15
C ILE A 10 -3.02 4.07 6.55
N ILE A 11 -4.33 3.85 6.46
CA ILE A 11 -4.94 2.55 6.78
C ILE A 11 -4.44 1.46 5.85
N LEU A 12 -4.42 1.70 4.53
CA LEU A 12 -3.91 0.74 3.55
C LEU A 12 -2.44 0.40 3.81
N ALA A 13 -1.62 1.41 4.07
CA ALA A 13 -0.20 1.22 4.34
C ALA A 13 0.05 0.44 5.64
N VAL A 14 -0.70 0.72 6.71
CA VAL A 14 -0.58 -0.01 7.97
C VAL A 14 -1.04 -1.45 7.81
N VAL A 15 -2.18 -1.70 7.17
CA VAL A 15 -2.73 -3.06 7.00
C VAL A 15 -1.80 -3.90 6.12
N ILE A 16 -1.50 -3.43 4.91
CA ILE A 16 -0.70 -4.22 3.96
C ILE A 16 0.75 -4.31 4.43
N GLY A 17 1.30 -3.23 5.00
CA GLY A 17 2.62 -3.24 5.62
C GLY A 17 2.74 -4.22 6.78
N ALA A 18 1.71 -4.34 7.64
CA ALA A 18 1.70 -5.31 8.73
C ALA A 18 1.64 -6.75 8.22
N PHE A 19 0.80 -7.04 7.23
CA PHE A 19 0.70 -8.39 6.64
C PHE A 19 2.01 -8.79 5.93
N VAL A 20 2.53 -7.94 5.06
CA VAL A 20 3.77 -8.19 4.33
C VAL A 20 4.96 -8.25 5.29
N GLY A 21 5.02 -7.34 6.28
CA GLY A 21 6.08 -7.31 7.28
C GLY A 21 6.09 -8.54 8.19
N TYR A 22 4.92 -8.98 8.66
CA TYR A 22 4.78 -10.22 9.44
C TYR A 22 5.30 -11.43 8.67
N ASP A 23 4.87 -11.56 7.41
CA ASP A 23 5.28 -12.66 6.54
C ASP A 23 6.77 -12.58 6.19
N LEU A 24 7.32 -11.38 5.99
CA LEU A 24 8.75 -11.17 5.74
C LEU A 24 9.60 -11.56 6.95
N ILE A 25 9.17 -11.24 8.17
CA ILE A 25 9.90 -11.59 9.40
C ILE A 25 9.92 -13.10 9.61
N LEU A 26 8.81 -13.80 9.35
CA LEU A 26 8.70 -15.23 9.62
C LEU A 26 9.24 -16.12 8.51
N LYS A 27 9.01 -15.75 7.24
CA LYS A 27 9.33 -16.57 6.06
C LYS A 27 10.50 -16.00 5.25
N GLY A 28 11.01 -14.82 5.61
CA GLY A 28 12.09 -14.15 4.89
C GLY A 28 11.66 -13.67 3.50
N ILE A 29 12.64 -13.49 2.61
CA ILE A 29 12.44 -13.00 1.24
C ILE A 29 11.68 -14.02 0.37
N SER A 30 11.60 -15.29 0.79
CA SER A 30 10.92 -16.37 0.05
C SER A 30 9.43 -16.10 -0.22
N ILE A 31 8.81 -15.17 0.52
CA ILE A 31 7.41 -14.77 0.28
C ILE A 31 7.20 -14.20 -1.13
N PHE A 32 8.24 -13.62 -1.72
CA PHE A 32 8.19 -13.02 -3.06
C PHE A 32 8.30 -14.05 -4.20
N ASP A 33 8.61 -15.33 -3.91
CA ASP A 33 8.52 -16.41 -4.91
C ASP A 33 7.06 -16.71 -5.28
N ASN A 34 6.12 -16.36 -4.40
CA ASN A 34 4.71 -16.46 -4.72
C ASN A 34 4.28 -15.26 -5.59
N LYS A 35 4.00 -15.52 -6.88
CA LYS A 35 3.56 -14.49 -7.83
C LYS A 35 2.38 -13.65 -7.32
N TYR A 36 1.47 -14.22 -6.53
CA TYR A 36 0.34 -13.49 -5.99
C TYR A 36 0.77 -12.46 -4.96
N VAL A 37 1.73 -12.78 -4.09
CA VAL A 37 2.30 -11.83 -3.12
C VAL A 37 2.95 -10.67 -3.87
N THR A 38 3.78 -10.97 -4.86
CA THR A 38 4.48 -9.95 -5.65
C THR A 38 3.52 -9.05 -6.43
N ILE A 39 2.50 -9.62 -7.09
CA ILE A 39 1.48 -8.84 -7.82
C ILE A 39 0.65 -7.99 -6.84
N THR A 40 0.25 -8.53 -5.70
CA THR A 40 -0.52 -7.77 -4.69
C THR A 40 0.29 -6.61 -4.14
N CYS A 41 1.58 -6.79 -3.83
CA CYS A 41 2.45 -5.70 -3.39
C CYS A 41 2.60 -4.62 -4.48
N ALA A 42 2.77 -5.01 -5.74
CA ALA A 42 2.86 -4.06 -6.85
C ALA A 42 1.55 -3.28 -7.04
N LEU A 43 0.40 -3.95 -7.01
CA LEU A 43 -0.92 -3.31 -7.11
C LEU A 43 -1.19 -2.36 -5.94
N TRP A 44 -0.77 -2.74 -4.73
CA TRP A 44 -0.86 -1.86 -3.57
C TRP A 44 -0.05 -0.58 -3.75
N LEU A 45 1.22 -0.68 -4.19
CA LEU A 45 2.04 0.50 -4.46
C LEU A 45 1.42 1.41 -5.53
N ILE A 46 0.84 0.84 -6.59
CA ILE A 46 0.13 1.61 -7.62
C ILE A 46 -1.09 2.32 -7.02
N ALA A 47 -1.85 1.63 -6.17
CA ALA A 47 -3.01 2.21 -5.50
C ALA A 47 -2.62 3.36 -4.57
N GLU A 48 -1.54 3.23 -3.80
CA GLU A 48 -1.02 4.31 -2.95
C GLU A 48 -0.60 5.54 -3.77
N ILE A 49 0.10 5.33 -4.87
CA ILE A 49 0.50 6.42 -5.77
C ILE A 49 -0.74 7.11 -6.36
N ALA A 50 -1.74 6.34 -6.80
CA ALA A 50 -2.97 6.90 -7.34
C ALA A 50 -3.72 7.74 -6.28
N LEU A 51 -3.85 7.23 -5.06
CA LEU A 51 -4.48 7.96 -3.95
C LEU A 51 -3.69 9.23 -3.61
N PHE A 52 -2.35 9.17 -3.63
CA PHE A 52 -1.50 10.32 -3.39
C PHE A 52 -1.70 11.41 -4.45
N VAL A 53 -1.75 11.04 -5.73
CA VAL A 53 -1.99 11.98 -6.83
C VAL A 53 -3.37 12.62 -6.68
N ILE A 54 -4.41 11.84 -6.37
CA ILE A 54 -5.77 12.38 -6.17
C ILE A 54 -5.80 13.34 -4.97
N TYR A 55 -5.14 12.98 -3.86
CA TYR A 55 -5.00 13.87 -2.71
C TYR A 55 -4.36 15.21 -3.11
N LYS A 56 -3.24 15.16 -3.84
CA LYS A 56 -2.51 16.34 -4.27
C LYS A 56 -3.36 17.24 -5.17
N LEU A 57 -4.06 16.64 -6.14
CA LEU A 57 -4.96 17.38 -7.04
C LEU A 57 -6.11 18.07 -6.31
N ILE A 58 -6.66 17.45 -5.26
CA ILE A 58 -7.75 18.04 -4.45
C ILE A 58 -7.23 19.08 -3.45
N GLU A 59 -5.98 18.96 -3.01
CA GLU A 59 -5.35 19.92 -2.09
C GLU A 59 -4.90 21.20 -2.80
N ASP A 60 -4.43 21.08 -4.04
CA ASP A 60 -3.90 22.19 -4.83
C ASP A 60 -5.00 23.01 -5.55
N ASP A 61 -6.23 22.50 -5.63
CA ASP A 61 -7.44 23.15 -6.21
C ASP A 61 -8.34 23.74 -5.11
#